data_AF-A0A931HG38-F1
#
_entry.id   AF-A0A931HG38-F1
#
_cell.length_a   1.000
_cell.length_b   1.000
_cell.length_c   1.000
_cell.angle_alpha   90.00
_cell.angle_beta   90.00
_cell.angle_gamma   90.00
#
_symmetry.space_group_name_H-M   'P 1'
#
loop_
_entity.id
_entity.type
_entity.pdbx_description
1 polymer ?
#
loop_
_entity_poly.entity_id
_entity_poly.type
_entity_poly.pdbx_seq_one_letter_code
_entity_poly.pdbx_strand_id
1 'polypeptide(L)' 'MGEALPSLIALAARVLGWRPQEFWAATPAELAAALGPMSPPTADPGIDRQTLAQLMEREHER' A
#
# COMPACT_ATOMS: atom_id res chain seq x y z
N MET A 1 22.54 4.83 -4.49
CA MET A 1 21.14 5.17 -4.89
C MET A 1 20.75 4.38 -6.13
N GLY A 2 20.66 3.04 -6.05
CA GLY A 2 20.33 2.18 -7.21
C GLY A 2 19.73 0.82 -6.86
N GLU A 3 19.61 0.52 -5.56
CA GLU A 3 19.23 -0.79 -5.00
C GLU A 3 17.74 -0.85 -4.60
N ALA A 4 17.05 0.29 -4.65
CA ALA A 4 15.62 0.37 -4.36
C ALA A 4 14.76 -0.21 -5.50
N LEU A 5 15.21 -0.09 -6.75
CA LEU A 5 14.45 -0.52 -7.93
C LEU A 5 14.18 -2.03 -7.94
N PRO A 6 15.19 -2.90 -7.74
CA PRO A 6 14.98 -4.35 -7.72
C PRO A 6 14.04 -4.78 -6.59
N SER A 7 14.17 -4.15 -5.42
CA SER A 7 13.34 -4.43 -4.25
C SER A 7 11.88 -4.02 -4.47
N LEU A 8 11.64 -2.88 -5.11
CA LEU A 8 10.31 -2.39 -5.44
C LEU A 8 9.62 -3.29 -6.48
N ILE A 9 10.37 -3.75 -7.48
CA ILE A 9 9.88 -4.67 -8.51
C ILE A 9 9.48 -6.01 -7.90
N ALA A 10 10.33 -6.56 -7.02
CA ALA A 10 10.03 -7.81 -6.32
C ALA A 10 8.79 -7.68 -5.43
N LEU A 11 8.62 -6.53 -4.77
CA LEU A 11 7.44 -6.23 -3.96
C LEU A 11 6.16 -6.15 -4.81
N ALA A 12 6.20 -5.44 -5.94
CA ALA A 12 5.06 -5.31 -6.85
C ALA A 12 4.59 -6.69 -7.36
N ALA A 13 5.51 -7.54 -7.81
CA ALA A 13 5.16 -8.89 -8.27
C ALA A 13 4.51 -9.73 -7.15
N ARG A 14 4.98 -9.60 -5.91
CA ARG A 14 4.43 -10.32 -4.75
C ARG A 14 3.05 -9.82 -4.34
N VAL A 15 2.83 -8.50 -4.33
CA VAL A 15 1.54 -7.89 -3.99
C VAL A 15 0.47 -8.25 -5.02
N LEU A 16 0.83 -8.31 -6.30
CA LEU A 16 -0.08 -8.68 -7.39
C LEU A 16 -0.29 -10.19 -7.53
N GLY A 17 0.50 -11.02 -6.82
CA GLY A 17 0.42 -12.49 -6.89
C GLY A 17 0.83 -13.06 -8.26
N TRP A 18 1.57 -12.29 -9.06
CA TRP A 18 1.96 -12.71 -10.40
C TRP A 18 3.05 -13.78 -10.36
N ARG A 19 2.89 -14.82 -11.18
CA ARG A 19 3.98 -15.75 -11.47
C ARG A 19 5.05 -15.02 -12.29
N PRO A 20 6.33 -15.43 -12.24
CA PRO A 20 7.40 -14.75 -12.97
C PRO A 20 7.12 -14.55 -14.46
N GLN A 21 6.51 -15.53 -15.12
CA GLN A 21 6.15 -15.44 -16.54
C GLN A 21 5.12 -14.33 -16.83
N GLU A 22 4.14 -14.14 -15.93
CA GLU A 22 3.08 -13.13 -16.10
C GLU A 22 3.67 -11.73 -15.89
N PHE A 23 4.57 -11.58 -14.91
CA PHE A 23 5.26 -10.33 -14.64
C PHE A 23 6.13 -9.87 -15.83
N TRP A 24 6.90 -10.78 -16.44
CA TRP A 24 7.75 -10.44 -17.59
C TRP A 24 6.97 -10.25 -18.90
N ALA A 25 5.76 -10.82 -19.01
CA ALA A 25 4.88 -10.62 -20.15
C ALA A 25 4.08 -9.31 -20.06
N ALA A 26 3.84 -8.79 -18.85
CA ALA A 26 3.10 -7.56 -18.63
C ALA A 26 3.89 -6.33 -19.09
N THR A 27 3.21 -5.40 -19.78
CA THR A 27 3.81 -4.12 -20.14
C THR A 27 3.91 -3.19 -18.92
N PRO A 28 4.81 -2.19 -18.93
CA PRO A 28 4.89 -1.20 -17.85
C PRO A 28 3.58 -0.44 -17.61
N ALA A 29 2.76 -0.24 -18.66
CA ALA A 29 1.46 0.40 -18.56
C ALA A 29 0.45 -0.49 -17.81
N GLU A 30 0.45 -1.80 -18.08
CA GLU A 30 -0.38 -2.77 -17.36
C GLU A 30 0.06 -2.91 -15.91
N LEU A 31 1.37 -2.90 -15.64
CA LEU A 31 1.90 -2.89 -14.26
C LEU A 31 1.42 -1.65 -13.49
N ALA A 32 1.52 -0.46 -14.09
CA ALA A 32 1.03 0.76 -13.48
C ALA A 32 -0.49 0.74 -13.24
N ALA A 33 -1.26 0.18 -14.18
CA ALA A 33 -2.70 0.01 -14.03
C ALA A 33 -3.06 -0.97 -12.90
N ALA A 34 -2.33 -2.08 -12.76
CA ALA A 34 -2.55 -3.08 -11.73
C ALA A 34 -2.19 -2.59 -10.32
N LEU A 35 -1.16 -1.75 -10.20
CA LEU A 35 -0.77 -1.12 -8.92
C LEU A 35 -1.75 -0.02 -8.48
N GLY A 36 -2.55 0.51 -9.40
CA GLY A 36 -3.46 1.61 -9.13
C GLY A 36 -2.72 2.93 -8.86
N PRO A 37 -3.44 3.98 -8.44
CA PRO A 37 -2.83 5.26 -8.10
C PRO A 37 -1.84 5.08 -6.94
N MET A 38 -0.55 5.24 -7.22
CA MET A 38 0.53 5.24 -6.21
C MET A 38 0.58 6.53 -5.38
N SER A 39 -0.25 7.53 -5.71
CA SER A 39 -0.48 8.64 -4.79
C SER A 39 -1.09 8.04 -3.54
N PRO A 40 -0.62 8.40 -2.33
CA PRO A 40 -1.40 8.08 -1.15
C PRO A 40 -2.82 8.59 -1.42
N PRO A 41 -3.87 7.77 -1.17
CA PRO A 41 -5.21 8.34 -1.10
C PRO A 41 -5.06 9.55 -0.19
N THR A 42 -5.55 10.73 -0.58
CA THR A 42 -5.56 11.94 0.26
C THR A 42 -5.86 11.45 1.65
N ALA A 43 -4.84 11.42 2.51
CA ALA A 43 -4.93 10.63 3.72
C ALA A 43 -6.05 11.29 4.49
N ASP A 44 -7.19 10.62 4.62
CA ASP A 44 -8.19 11.05 5.56
C ASP A 44 -7.42 11.11 6.88
N PRO A 45 -7.30 12.29 7.52
CA PRO A 45 -6.45 12.43 8.68
C PRO A 45 -6.94 11.41 9.69
N GLY A 46 -6.18 10.32 9.84
CA GLY A 46 -6.52 9.27 10.77
C GLY A 46 -6.75 9.88 12.14
N ILE A 47 -7.52 9.19 12.99
CA ILE A 47 -7.82 9.73 14.31
C ILE A 47 -6.52 9.99 15.08
N ASP A 48 -6.40 11.19 15.66
CA ASP A 48 -5.24 11.52 16.48
C ASP A 48 -5.25 10.72 17.79
N ARG A 49 -4.09 10.62 18.46
CA ARG A 49 -3.97 9.95 19.76
C ARG A 49 -4.99 10.46 20.78
N GLN A 50 -5.30 11.76 20.78
CA GLN A 50 -6.29 12.31 21.71
C GLN A 50 -7.68 11.73 21.45
N THR A 51 -8.07 11.59 20.18
CA THR A 51 -9.35 11.00 19.78
C THR A 51 -9.40 9.52 20.12
N LEU A 52 -8.31 8.79 19.91
CA LEU A 52 -8.21 7.38 20.31
C LEU A 52 -8.37 7.20 21.83
N ALA A 53 -7.71 8.03 22.64
CA ALA A 53 -7.80 7.97 24.10
C ALA A 53 -9.24 8.19 24.60
N GLN A 54 -9.97 9.14 24.03
CA GLN A 54 -11.38 9.38 24.39
C GLN A 54 -12.30 8.21 24.03
N LEU A 55 -12.03 7.50 22.93
CA LEU A 55 -12.82 6.32 22.55
C LEU A 55 -12.58 5.17 23.53
N MET A 56 -11.33 4.97 23.96
CA MET A 56 -11.00 3.94 24.94
C MET A 56 -11.62 4.20 26.31
N GLU A 57 -11.63 5.46 26.76
CA GLU A 57 -12.25 5.87 28.03
C GLU A 57 -13.77 5.63 28.00
N ARG A 58 -14.44 6.05 26.93
CA ARG A 58 -15.89 5.81 26.73
C ARG A 58 -16.29 4.35 26.68
N GLU A 59 -15.44 3.46 26.17
CA GLU A 59 -15.70 2.01 26.16
C GLU A 59 -15.48 1.39 27.55
N HIS A 60 -14.58 1.93 28.36
CA HIS A 60 -14.30 1.45 29.72
C HIS A 60 -15.38 1.87 30.73
N GLU A 61 -16.08 2.98 30.46
CA GLU A 61 -17.18 3.49 31.30
C GLU A 61 -18.55 2.86 31.00
N ARG A 62 -18.61 1.88 30.08
CA ARG A 62 -19.85 1.15 29.73
C ARG A 62 -19.96 -0.24 30.34
#